data_AF-A0A4Q3Z8F3-F1
#
_entry.id   AF-A0A4Q3Z8F3-F1
#
_cell.length_a   1.000
_cell.length_b   1.000
_cell.length_c   1.000
_cell.angle_alpha   90.00
_cell.angle_beta   90.00
_cell.angle_gamma   90.00
#
_symmetry.space_group_name_H-M   'P 1'
#
loop_
_entity.id
_entity.type
_entity.pdbx_description
1 polymer ?
#
loop_
_entity_poly.entity_id
_entity_poly.type
_entity_poly.pdbx_seq_one_letter_code
_entity_poly.pdbx_strand_id
1 'polypeptide(L)'
;MAKGTALRVASRKVRMVAHRTGSAADTIGELAPGVAVSGLTAGQFSAIDAMEHMVNCLGPADVSISAWTTGLYDVKRAAEMRANEQLRSLRFILDRGTFEKSPKFAGPLIQAVGLEAFRCVSVHAKVVIVEGARGRAVMRSSMNLNKNLRTEQFDIDVCDQFADFYLRWFDGLWEEAGRSQDNVAIMKAVYDRFVEEAPEPDPVDDPFSAGEAVPLRDPSRSGTRPAPGPVPPRDPSLDVDDDLAGLSLGGGFDA
;
A
#
# COMPACT_ATOMS: atom_id res chain seq x y z
N MET A 1 -10.62 26.10 31.02
CA MET A 1 -10.36 24.90 30.18
C MET A 1 -10.42 25.33 28.72
N ALA A 2 -9.39 25.02 27.92
CA ALA A 2 -9.41 25.36 26.49
C ALA A 2 -10.45 24.50 25.77
N LYS A 3 -11.33 25.13 25.00
CA LYS A 3 -12.37 24.46 24.21
C LYS A 3 -11.66 23.69 23.09
N GLY A 4 -11.80 22.37 23.04
CA GLY A 4 -11.16 21.55 22.02
C GLY A 4 -11.54 22.04 20.61
N THR A 5 -10.54 22.43 19.82
CA THR A 5 -10.71 22.76 18.40
C THR A 5 -10.78 21.47 17.59
N ALA A 6 -11.98 21.13 17.11
CA ALA A 6 -12.15 20.05 16.15
C ALA A 6 -11.93 20.60 14.74
N LEU A 7 -11.09 19.94 13.94
CA LEU A 7 -11.03 20.15 12.50
C LEU A 7 -12.36 19.67 11.91
N ARG A 8 -13.15 20.59 11.35
CA ARG A 8 -14.41 20.28 10.68
C ARG A 8 -14.20 20.42 9.18
N VAL A 9 -14.37 19.33 8.44
CA VAL A 9 -14.32 19.34 6.97
C VAL A 9 -15.76 19.25 6.47
N ALA A 10 -16.14 20.19 5.59
CA ALA A 10 -17.44 20.15 4.92
C ALA A 10 -17.53 18.90 4.03
N SER A 11 -18.64 18.17 4.08
CA SER A 11 -18.76 16.87 3.42
C SER A 11 -18.65 17.00 1.90
N ARG A 12 -17.81 16.15 1.30
CA ARG A 12 -17.78 15.92 -0.15
C ARG A 12 -18.62 14.70 -0.51
N LYS A 13 -18.99 14.55 -1.78
CA LYS A 13 -19.60 13.32 -2.28
C LYS A 13 -18.59 12.18 -2.11
N VAL A 14 -18.98 11.13 -1.37
CA VAL A 14 -18.15 9.94 -1.11
C VAL A 14 -18.72 8.76 -1.87
N ARG A 15 -17.86 8.07 -2.64
CA ARG A 15 -18.21 6.78 -3.26
C ARG A 15 -18.07 5.69 -2.20
N MET A 16 -19.15 4.99 -1.92
CA MET A 16 -19.15 3.85 -0.99
C MET A 16 -18.97 2.56 -1.78
N VAL A 17 -18.00 1.73 -1.40
CA VAL A 17 -17.69 0.46 -2.10
C VAL A 17 -17.53 -0.68 -1.11
N ALA A 18 -18.01 -1.86 -1.46
CA ALA A 18 -17.75 -3.07 -0.70
C ALA A 18 -17.66 -4.25 -1.65
N HIS A 19 -16.60 -5.04 -1.55
CA HIS A 19 -16.43 -6.21 -2.41
C HIS A 19 -15.76 -7.35 -1.65
N ARG A 20 -16.16 -8.60 -1.96
CA ARG A 20 -15.64 -9.81 -1.30
C ARG A 20 -14.54 -10.54 -2.08
N THR A 21 -14.54 -10.44 -3.41
CA THR A 21 -13.64 -11.21 -4.27
C THR A 21 -12.82 -10.39 -5.28
N GLY A 22 -13.16 -9.12 -5.49
CA GLY A 22 -12.56 -8.25 -6.49
C GLY A 22 -11.22 -7.69 -6.02
N SER A 23 -10.37 -7.35 -6.97
CA SER A 23 -9.07 -6.74 -6.68
C SER A 23 -9.22 -5.37 -6.02
N ALA A 24 -8.10 -4.79 -5.55
CA ALA A 24 -8.09 -3.41 -5.08
C ALA A 24 -8.57 -2.45 -6.17
N ALA A 25 -8.14 -2.65 -7.42
CA ALA A 25 -8.54 -1.82 -8.56
C ALA A 25 -10.05 -1.90 -8.84
N ASP A 26 -10.61 -3.12 -8.88
CA ASP A 26 -12.04 -3.33 -9.13
C ASP A 26 -12.89 -2.75 -8.01
N THR A 27 -12.44 -2.91 -6.76
CA THR A 27 -13.18 -2.45 -5.57
C THR A 27 -13.12 -0.94 -5.44
N ILE A 28 -11.94 -0.34 -5.61
CA ILE A 28 -11.72 1.10 -5.38
C ILE A 28 -12.26 1.92 -6.56
N GLY A 29 -12.10 1.43 -7.79
CA GLY A 29 -12.41 2.15 -9.03
C GLY A 29 -11.43 3.29 -9.33
N GLU A 30 -11.69 4.06 -10.40
CA GLU A 30 -10.81 5.15 -10.82
C GLU A 30 -10.64 6.22 -9.73
N LEU A 31 -9.41 6.72 -9.58
CA LEU A 31 -9.03 7.80 -8.68
C LEU A 31 -8.51 9.00 -9.47
N ALA A 32 -9.10 10.16 -9.24
CA ALA A 32 -8.71 11.44 -9.82
C ALA A 32 -8.89 12.56 -8.77
N PRO A 33 -8.25 13.74 -8.94
CA PRO A 33 -8.41 14.85 -8.02
C PRO A 33 -9.88 15.15 -7.67
N GLY A 34 -10.18 15.27 -6.38
CA GLY A 34 -11.55 15.49 -5.88
C GLY A 34 -12.35 14.22 -5.59
N VAL A 35 -11.88 13.03 -5.97
CA VAL A 35 -12.54 11.74 -5.69
C VAL A 35 -12.34 11.31 -4.23
N ALA A 36 -13.44 10.87 -3.59
CA ALA A 36 -13.47 10.19 -2.30
C ALA A 36 -14.02 8.79 -2.42
N VAL A 37 -13.38 7.86 -1.72
CA VAL A 37 -13.86 6.49 -1.58
C VAL A 37 -13.88 6.14 -0.11
N SER A 38 -14.96 5.52 0.35
CA SER A 38 -15.03 4.81 1.63
C SER A 38 -15.43 3.38 1.32
N GLY A 39 -14.75 2.40 1.90
CA GLY A 39 -15.03 1.04 1.54
C GLY A 39 -14.59 -0.05 2.50
N LEU A 40 -15.07 -1.25 2.17
CA LEU A 40 -14.85 -2.48 2.91
C LEU A 40 -14.29 -3.56 1.97
N THR A 41 -13.26 -4.26 2.43
CA THR A 41 -12.70 -5.45 1.79
C THR A 41 -12.89 -6.66 2.70
N ALA A 42 -13.00 -7.86 2.15
CA ALA A 42 -13.03 -9.12 2.91
C ALA A 42 -11.64 -9.76 3.01
N GLY A 43 -10.58 -8.97 2.83
CA GLY A 43 -9.19 -9.41 2.93
C GLY A 43 -8.62 -10.00 1.65
N GLN A 44 -9.35 -9.88 0.53
CA GLN A 44 -8.89 -10.38 -0.77
C GLN A 44 -7.71 -9.55 -1.34
N PHE A 45 -7.56 -8.31 -0.90
CA PHE A 45 -6.41 -7.44 -1.14
C PHE A 45 -5.95 -6.77 0.16
N SER A 46 -4.72 -6.29 0.17
CA SER A 46 -4.03 -5.66 1.30
C SER A 46 -3.76 -4.17 1.05
N ALA A 47 -3.17 -3.48 2.03
CA ALA A 47 -2.85 -2.06 1.89
C ALA A 47 -1.86 -1.78 0.74
N ILE A 48 -0.93 -2.71 0.43
CA ILE A 48 0.01 -2.53 -0.69
C ILE A 48 -0.69 -2.56 -2.05
N ASP A 49 -1.74 -3.38 -2.20
CA ASP A 49 -2.51 -3.49 -3.44
C ASP A 49 -3.32 -2.22 -3.69
N ALA A 50 -3.90 -1.67 -2.63
CA ALA A 50 -4.60 -0.38 -2.68
C ALA A 50 -3.62 0.77 -2.99
N MET A 51 -2.44 0.77 -2.37
CA MET A 51 -1.37 1.73 -2.69
C MET A 51 -0.95 1.63 -4.16
N GLU A 52 -0.74 0.41 -4.67
CA GLU A 52 -0.38 0.20 -6.07
C GLU A 52 -1.44 0.77 -7.00
N HIS A 53 -2.71 0.48 -6.73
CA HIS A 53 -3.82 1.05 -7.50
C HIS A 53 -3.83 2.58 -7.47
N MET A 54 -3.59 3.18 -6.29
CA MET A 54 -3.44 4.65 -6.17
C MET A 54 -2.30 5.18 -7.05
N VAL A 55 -1.13 4.54 -7.04
CA VAL A 55 0.02 4.91 -7.88
C VAL A 55 -0.32 4.75 -9.37
N ASN A 56 -0.99 3.67 -9.76
CA ASN A 56 -1.40 3.45 -11.15
C ASN A 56 -2.36 4.55 -11.63
N CYS A 57 -3.32 4.96 -10.80
CA CYS A 57 -4.24 6.05 -11.12
C CYS A 57 -3.57 7.43 -11.13
N LEU A 58 -2.60 7.68 -10.24
CA LEU A 58 -2.00 9.01 -10.06
C LEU A 58 -0.64 9.19 -10.76
N GLY A 59 -0.10 8.12 -11.36
CA GLY A 59 1.20 8.10 -12.02
C GLY A 59 2.35 7.83 -11.05
N PRO A 60 3.60 7.81 -11.55
CA PRO A 60 4.78 7.63 -10.70
C PRO A 60 4.72 8.54 -9.48
N ALA A 61 5.13 8.05 -8.31
CA ALA A 61 4.82 8.71 -7.04
C ALA A 61 5.94 8.64 -6.00
N ASP A 62 5.95 9.62 -5.11
CA ASP A 62 6.58 9.52 -3.80
C ASP A 62 5.55 8.96 -2.82
N VAL A 63 5.94 7.96 -2.01
CA VAL A 63 5.01 7.26 -1.15
C VAL A 63 5.50 7.23 0.30
N SER A 64 4.61 7.56 1.22
CA SER A 64 4.87 7.55 2.67
C SER A 64 3.82 6.67 3.36
N ILE A 65 4.26 5.67 4.13
CA ILE A 65 3.39 4.68 4.76
C ILE A 65 3.63 4.63 6.26
N SER A 66 2.57 4.76 7.03
CA SER A 66 2.55 4.36 8.43
C SER A 66 1.78 3.06 8.58
N ALA A 67 2.31 2.10 9.34
CA ALA A 67 1.60 0.89 9.73
C ALA A 67 2.11 0.36 11.06
N TRP A 68 1.34 -0.51 11.72
CA TRP A 68 1.86 -1.18 12.92
C TRP A 68 2.87 -2.25 12.50
N THR A 69 2.47 -3.17 11.61
CA THR A 69 3.29 -4.31 11.12
C THR A 69 3.33 -4.42 9.60
N THR A 70 4.29 -5.21 9.11
CA THR A 70 4.47 -5.56 7.69
C THR A 70 4.68 -7.06 7.49
N GLY A 71 4.33 -7.60 6.32
CA GLY A 71 4.50 -9.00 5.90
C GLY A 71 5.30 -9.13 4.60
N LEU A 72 5.83 -10.32 4.31
CA LEU A 72 6.75 -10.57 3.18
C LEU A 72 6.16 -10.27 1.79
N TYR A 73 4.86 -10.48 1.61
CA TYR A 73 4.18 -10.22 0.34
C TYR A 73 4.29 -8.75 -0.04
N ASP A 74 3.95 -7.86 0.89
CA ASP A 74 3.97 -6.42 0.72
C ASP A 74 5.38 -5.89 0.42
N VAL A 75 6.40 -6.52 1.00
CA VAL A 75 7.81 -6.23 0.70
C VAL A 75 8.14 -6.50 -0.76
N LYS A 76 7.81 -7.71 -1.25
CA LYS A 76 8.10 -8.10 -2.64
C LYS A 76 7.40 -7.15 -3.61
N ARG A 77 6.13 -6.83 -3.31
CA ARG A 77 5.35 -5.95 -4.17
C ARG A 77 5.91 -4.53 -4.22
N ALA A 78 6.32 -3.96 -3.08
CA ALA A 78 6.98 -2.66 -3.02
C ALA A 78 8.30 -2.64 -3.81
N ALA A 79 9.08 -3.72 -3.73
CA ALA A 79 10.34 -3.87 -4.46
C ALA A 79 10.11 -3.89 -5.98
N GLU A 80 9.13 -4.66 -6.44
CA GLU A 80 8.73 -4.73 -7.86
C GLU A 80 8.29 -3.36 -8.38
N MET A 81 7.45 -2.65 -7.62
CA MET A 81 7.00 -1.31 -8.01
C MET A 81 8.15 -0.32 -8.15
N ARG A 82 9.15 -0.41 -7.26
CA ARG A 82 10.36 0.41 -7.34
C ARG A 82 11.21 0.05 -8.56
N ALA A 83 11.40 -1.24 -8.82
CA ALA A 83 12.14 -1.74 -9.98
C ALA A 83 11.47 -1.34 -11.32
N ASN A 84 10.15 -1.23 -11.33
CA ASN A 84 9.35 -0.78 -12.47
C ASN A 84 9.22 0.75 -12.59
N GLU A 85 10.02 1.51 -11.84
CA GLU A 85 10.03 2.99 -11.84
C GLU A 85 8.67 3.63 -11.50
N GLN A 86 7.77 2.89 -10.85
CA GLN A 86 6.48 3.41 -10.38
C GLN A 86 6.65 4.28 -9.12
N LEU A 87 7.72 4.05 -8.36
CA LEU A 87 8.02 4.76 -7.11
C LEU A 87 9.29 5.58 -7.25
N ARG A 88 9.18 6.91 -7.07
CA ARG A 88 10.33 7.82 -6.97
C ARG A 88 11.01 7.73 -5.61
N SER A 89 10.20 7.61 -4.55
CA SER A 89 10.67 7.37 -3.19
C SER A 89 9.63 6.58 -2.40
N LEU A 90 10.10 5.92 -1.34
CA LEU A 90 9.27 5.14 -0.45
C LEU A 90 9.79 5.28 0.98
N ARG A 91 8.93 5.73 1.89
CA ARG A 91 9.23 5.92 3.32
C ARG A 91 8.23 5.17 4.19
N PHE A 92 8.73 4.59 5.27
CA PHE A 92 7.95 3.80 6.21
C PHE A 92 8.17 4.26 7.64
N ILE A 93 7.06 4.54 8.32
CA ILE A 93 7.02 4.62 9.78
C ILE A 93 6.33 3.36 10.27
N LEU A 94 7.08 2.55 11.02
CA LEU A 94 6.58 1.31 11.59
C LEU A 94 6.67 1.34 13.12
N ASP A 95 5.83 0.54 13.77
CA ASP A 95 5.88 0.42 15.22
C ASP A 95 7.14 -0.33 15.68
N ARG A 96 7.68 0.06 16.83
CA ARG A 96 8.87 -0.59 17.44
C ARG A 96 8.68 -2.09 17.59
N GLY A 97 7.47 -2.53 17.96
CA GLY A 97 7.15 -3.94 18.16
C GLY A 97 7.27 -4.80 16.90
N THR A 98 7.31 -4.21 15.71
CA THR A 98 7.51 -4.94 14.45
C THR A 98 8.94 -5.42 14.30
N PHE A 99 9.90 -4.60 14.68
CA PHE A 99 11.32 -4.93 14.56
C PHE A 99 11.81 -5.83 15.69
N GLU A 100 11.23 -5.67 16.88
CA GLU A 100 11.55 -6.51 18.04
C GLU A 100 11.09 -7.96 17.88
N LYS A 101 10.02 -8.21 17.09
CA LYS A 101 9.36 -9.52 17.03
C LYS A 101 9.82 -10.43 15.87
N SER A 102 10.48 -9.90 14.83
CA SER A 102 11.00 -10.76 13.75
C SER A 102 11.96 -10.07 12.77
N PRO A 103 13.27 -10.32 12.90
CA PRO A 103 14.26 -9.98 11.87
C PRO A 103 13.88 -10.51 10.48
N LYS A 104 13.25 -11.69 10.40
CA LYS A 104 12.82 -12.33 9.14
C LYS A 104 11.82 -11.53 8.30
N PHE A 105 11.08 -10.58 8.88
CA PHE A 105 10.15 -9.72 8.15
C PHE A 105 10.76 -8.37 7.82
N ALA A 106 11.53 -7.81 8.74
CA ALA A 106 12.18 -6.52 8.58
C ALA A 106 13.38 -6.58 7.61
N GLY A 107 14.16 -7.66 7.65
CA GLY A 107 15.38 -7.84 6.85
C GLY A 107 15.17 -7.76 5.35
N PRO A 108 14.25 -8.55 4.76
CA PRO A 108 13.95 -8.48 3.32
C PRO A 108 13.44 -7.10 2.88
N LEU A 109 12.72 -6.41 3.76
CA LEU A 109 12.20 -5.08 3.49
C LEU A 109 13.32 -4.04 3.44
N ILE A 110 14.22 -4.07 4.44
CA ILE A 110 15.43 -3.25 4.45
C ILE A 110 16.30 -3.54 3.21
N GLN A 111 16.43 -4.82 2.81
CA GLN A 111 17.19 -5.21 1.63
C GLN A 111 16.58 -4.65 0.33
N ALA A 112 15.25 -4.66 0.20
CA ALA A 112 14.56 -4.23 -1.01
C ALA A 112 14.56 -2.70 -1.21
N VAL A 113 14.34 -1.93 -0.13
CA VAL A 113 14.11 -0.48 -0.24
C VAL A 113 15.17 0.37 0.45
N GLY A 114 16.09 -0.27 1.18
CA GLY A 114 17.18 0.37 1.91
C GLY A 114 16.81 0.72 3.35
N LEU A 115 17.81 0.67 4.23
CA LEU A 115 17.68 0.99 5.66
C LEU A 115 17.09 2.39 5.91
N GLU A 116 17.48 3.35 5.07
CA GLU A 116 17.07 4.76 5.20
C GLU A 116 15.58 5.00 4.90
N ALA A 117 14.91 4.04 4.28
CA ALA A 117 13.47 4.09 4.04
C ALA A 117 12.63 3.88 5.30
N PHE A 118 13.24 3.55 6.45
CA PHE A 118 12.51 3.21 7.68
C PHE A 118 12.80 4.15 8.85
N ARG A 119 11.75 4.40 9.63
CA ARG A 119 11.83 4.95 10.98
C ARG A 119 10.90 4.19 11.91
N CYS A 120 11.27 4.08 13.19
CA CYS A 120 10.49 3.40 14.21
C CYS A 120 9.97 4.39 15.26
N VAL A 121 8.65 4.45 15.42
CA VAL A 121 8.00 5.24 16.48
C VAL A 121 6.82 4.45 17.01
N SER A 122 6.27 4.83 18.17
CA SER A 122 5.02 4.20 18.62
C SER A 122 3.87 4.70 17.75
N VAL A 123 3.42 3.85 16.82
CA VAL A 123 2.35 4.20 15.88
C VAL A 123 1.41 3.04 15.64
N HIS A 124 0.11 3.33 15.66
CA HIS A 124 -0.92 2.37 15.28
C HIS A 124 -1.80 2.87 14.13
N ALA A 125 -1.57 4.09 13.65
CA ALA A 125 -2.24 4.61 12.47
C ALA A 125 -1.75 3.85 11.22
N LYS A 126 -2.69 3.39 10.39
CA LYS A 126 -2.36 2.81 9.09
C LYS A 126 -2.79 3.78 7.99
N VAL A 127 -1.80 4.44 7.44
CA VAL A 127 -1.98 5.55 6.52
C VAL A 127 -1.01 5.36 5.36
N VAL A 128 -1.52 5.44 4.14
CA VAL A 128 -0.71 5.46 2.92
C VAL A 128 -0.92 6.81 2.26
N ILE A 129 0.17 7.52 1.99
CA ILE A 129 0.15 8.80 1.31
C ILE A 129 0.87 8.64 -0.02
N VAL A 130 0.21 9.01 -1.11
CA VAL A 130 0.73 8.92 -2.48
C VAL A 130 0.78 10.33 -3.05
N GLU A 131 1.99 10.78 -3.40
CA GLU A 131 2.22 12.02 -4.12
C GLU A 131 2.53 11.70 -5.59
N GLY A 132 1.47 11.48 -6.37
CA GLY A 132 1.57 11.09 -7.78
C GLY A 132 1.67 12.30 -8.72
N ALA A 133 2.16 12.05 -9.94
CA ALA A 133 2.29 13.07 -10.99
C ALA A 133 0.96 13.74 -11.38
N ARG A 134 -0.19 13.09 -11.15
CA ARG A 134 -1.54 13.59 -11.50
C ARG A 134 -2.38 14.01 -10.29
N GLY A 135 -1.80 14.01 -9.09
CA GLY A 135 -2.49 14.41 -7.87
C GLY A 135 -2.02 13.64 -6.64
N ARG A 136 -2.46 14.10 -5.48
CA ARG A 136 -2.08 13.53 -4.19
C ARG A 136 -3.26 12.85 -3.54
N ALA A 137 -3.01 11.70 -2.91
CA ALA A 137 -4.03 10.94 -2.22
C ALA A 137 -3.56 10.40 -0.88
N VAL A 138 -4.51 10.25 0.04
CA VAL A 138 -4.31 9.60 1.33
C VAL A 138 -5.29 8.46 1.46
N MET A 139 -4.80 7.27 1.78
CA MET A 139 -5.60 6.18 2.29
C MET A 139 -5.45 6.08 3.81
N ARG A 140 -6.55 5.96 4.52
CA ARG A 140 -6.59 5.60 5.95
C ARG A 140 -7.27 4.25 6.04
N SER A 141 -6.74 3.34 6.83
CA SER A 141 -7.28 1.99 6.87
C SER A 141 -7.10 1.33 8.24
N SER A 142 -7.85 0.25 8.47
CA SER A 142 -7.55 -0.72 9.51
C SER A 142 -6.45 -1.73 9.10
N MET A 143 -6.18 -1.85 7.79
CA MET A 143 -5.18 -2.78 7.23
C MET A 143 -3.76 -2.42 7.66
N ASN A 144 -3.02 -3.41 8.17
CA ASN A 144 -1.56 -3.34 8.20
C ASN A 144 -0.99 -3.66 6.80
N LEU A 145 0.34 -3.55 6.64
CA LEU A 145 1.05 -3.99 5.44
C LEU A 145 1.22 -5.51 5.44
N ASN A 146 0.13 -6.25 5.60
CA ASN A 146 0.11 -7.69 5.46
C ASN A 146 -1.22 -8.13 4.86
N LYS A 147 -1.19 -9.24 4.12
CA LYS A 147 -2.45 -9.86 3.69
C LYS A 147 -3.17 -10.44 4.90
N ASN A 148 -4.34 -9.89 5.19
CA ASN A 148 -5.19 -10.27 6.31
C ASN A 148 -6.56 -10.65 5.75
N LEU A 149 -6.96 -11.92 5.87
CA LEU A 149 -8.20 -12.47 5.31
C LEU A 149 -9.47 -12.04 6.09
N ARG A 150 -9.37 -11.01 6.92
CA ARG A 150 -10.48 -10.44 7.68
C ARG A 150 -11.07 -9.27 6.94
N THR A 151 -12.28 -8.90 7.33
CA THR A 151 -12.88 -7.65 6.87
C THR A 151 -12.06 -6.46 7.37
N GLU A 152 -11.75 -5.55 6.47
CA GLU A 152 -10.98 -4.35 6.75
C GLU A 152 -11.67 -3.14 6.12
N GLN A 153 -11.61 -1.99 6.79
CA GLN A 153 -12.14 -0.73 6.29
C GLN A 153 -11.01 0.13 5.70
N PHE A 154 -11.36 0.93 4.70
CA PHE A 154 -10.47 1.94 4.17
C PHE A 154 -11.24 3.18 3.69
N ASP A 155 -10.57 4.32 3.74
CA ASP A 155 -11.04 5.56 3.15
C ASP A 155 -9.90 6.16 2.33
N ILE A 156 -10.17 6.52 1.08
CA ILE A 156 -9.20 7.15 0.17
C ILE A 156 -9.68 8.55 -0.17
N ASP A 157 -8.80 9.53 0.06
CA ASP A 157 -9.01 10.89 -0.33
C ASP A 157 -7.97 11.40 -1.33
N VAL A 158 -8.37 11.60 -2.60
CA VAL A 158 -7.56 12.31 -3.60
C VAL A 158 -7.79 13.81 -3.44
N CYS A 159 -7.05 14.42 -2.52
CA CYS A 159 -7.21 15.81 -2.11
C CYS A 159 -5.90 16.36 -1.53
N ASP A 160 -5.37 17.41 -2.15
CA ASP A 160 -4.12 18.05 -1.73
C ASP A 160 -4.15 18.52 -0.27
N GLN A 161 -5.25 19.12 0.17
CA GLN A 161 -5.35 19.61 1.56
C GLN A 161 -5.26 18.46 2.58
N PHE A 162 -5.84 17.29 2.26
CA PHE A 162 -5.75 16.10 3.12
C PHE A 162 -4.36 15.49 3.06
N ALA A 163 -3.77 15.39 1.85
CA ALA A 163 -2.40 14.95 1.68
C ALA A 163 -1.43 15.80 2.50
N ASP A 164 -1.51 17.13 2.40
CA ASP A 164 -0.66 18.07 3.14
C ASP A 164 -0.81 17.94 4.67
N PHE A 165 -2.02 17.62 5.15
CA PHE A 165 -2.23 17.38 6.58
C PHE A 165 -1.51 16.11 7.04
N TYR A 166 -1.70 15.00 6.33
CA TYR A 166 -1.09 13.72 6.69
C TYR A 166 0.42 13.70 6.44
N LEU A 167 0.92 14.38 5.40
CA LEU A 167 2.36 14.52 5.16
C LEU A 167 3.03 15.29 6.28
N ARG A 168 2.46 16.42 6.73
CA ARG A 168 3.01 17.16 7.87
C ARG A 168 3.06 16.33 9.15
N TRP A 169 2.03 15.53 9.41
CA TRP A 169 2.03 14.59 10.53
C TRP A 169 3.13 13.53 10.35
N PHE A 170 3.21 12.93 9.16
CA PHE A 170 4.20 11.90 8.84
C PHE A 170 5.63 12.45 8.98
N ASP A 171 5.93 13.59 8.37
CA ASP A 171 7.24 14.23 8.40
C ASP A 171 7.61 14.66 9.83
N GLY A 172 6.65 15.14 10.61
CA GLY A 172 6.88 15.44 12.03
C GLY A 172 7.34 14.21 12.82
N LEU A 173 6.67 13.07 12.65
CA LEU A 173 7.09 11.80 13.26
C LEU A 173 8.42 11.29 12.69
N TRP A 174 8.64 11.46 11.39
CA TRP A 174 9.86 11.05 10.69
C TRP A 174 11.09 11.80 11.23
N GLU A 175 10.99 13.12 11.36
CA GLU A 175 12.03 13.97 11.93
C GLU A 175 12.28 13.68 13.39
N GLU A 176 11.22 13.50 14.20
CA GLU A 176 11.34 13.11 15.61
C GLU A 176 12.12 11.81 15.74
N ALA A 177 11.76 10.80 14.95
CA ALA A 177 12.43 9.52 14.92
C ALA A 177 13.90 9.66 14.49
N GLY A 178 14.18 10.50 13.48
CA GLY A 178 15.53 10.72 12.96
C GLY A 178 16.51 11.36 13.95
N ARG A 179 16.02 12.02 15.00
CA ARG A 179 16.88 12.64 16.04
C ARG A 179 17.45 11.62 17.04
N SER A 180 16.85 10.44 17.15
CA SER A 180 17.35 9.36 17.99
C SER A 180 18.39 8.54 17.22
N GLN A 181 19.63 8.49 17.72
CA GLN A 181 20.66 7.57 17.21
C GLN A 181 20.22 6.09 17.30
N ASP A 182 19.26 5.79 18.18
CA ASP A 182 18.76 4.44 18.39
C ASP A 182 18.03 3.89 17.17
N ASN A 183 17.37 4.73 16.36
CA ASN A 183 16.57 4.22 15.23
C ASN A 183 17.42 3.54 14.17
N VAL A 184 18.50 4.18 13.71
CA VAL A 184 19.41 3.57 12.72
C VAL A 184 20.12 2.37 13.33
N ALA A 185 20.53 2.45 14.60
CA ALA A 185 21.20 1.35 15.29
C ALA A 185 20.28 0.12 15.49
N ILE A 186 19.02 0.32 15.88
CA ILE A 186 18.01 -0.74 16.02
C ILE A 186 17.79 -1.41 14.67
N MET A 187 17.55 -0.60 13.63
CA MET A 187 17.29 -1.13 12.29
C MET A 187 18.50 -1.88 11.73
N LYS A 188 19.71 -1.35 11.95
CA LYS A 188 20.95 -2.03 11.57
C LYS A 188 21.12 -3.33 12.35
N ALA A 189 20.91 -3.33 13.66
CA ALA A 189 21.04 -4.54 14.48
C ALA A 189 20.03 -5.63 14.05
N VAL A 190 18.81 -5.23 13.68
CA VAL A 190 17.79 -6.16 13.15
C VAL A 190 18.22 -6.73 11.80
N TYR A 191 18.79 -5.88 10.93
CA TYR A 191 19.31 -6.32 9.64
C TYR A 191 20.53 -7.24 9.78
N ASP A 192 21.49 -6.88 10.64
CA ASP A 192 22.68 -7.69 10.92
C ASP A 192 22.27 -9.08 11.42
N ARG A 193 21.33 -9.15 12.38
CA ARG A 193 20.75 -10.42 12.85
C ARG A 193 20.05 -11.21 11.75
N PHE A 194 19.34 -10.56 10.85
CA PHE A 194 18.74 -11.24 9.70
C PHE A 194 19.80 -11.86 8.80
N VAL A 195 20.92 -11.18 8.57
CA VAL A 195 22.05 -11.71 7.77
C VAL A 195 22.73 -12.88 8.50
N GLU A 196 22.91 -12.79 9.82
CA GLU A 196 23.48 -13.86 10.64
C GLU A 196 22.57 -15.10 10.76
N GLU A 197 21.26 -14.90 10.85
CA GLU A 197 20.24 -15.93 10.97
C GLU A 197 19.74 -16.44 9.59
N ALA A 198 20.28 -15.90 8.48
CA ALA A 198 19.91 -16.35 7.14
C ALA A 198 20.35 -17.81 6.95
N PRO A 199 19.43 -18.76 6.66
CA PRO A 199 19.84 -20.12 6.39
C PRO A 199 20.78 -20.15 5.18
N GLU A 200 21.77 -21.05 5.19
CA GLU A 200 22.50 -21.46 3.98
C GLU A 200 21.46 -21.71 2.88
N PRO A 201 21.66 -21.19 1.66
CA PRO A 201 20.69 -21.36 0.59
C PRO A 201 20.45 -22.85 0.38
N ASP A 202 19.24 -23.31 0.70
CA ASP A 202 18.82 -24.65 0.35
C ASP A 202 18.88 -24.72 -1.19
N PRO A 203 19.60 -25.66 -1.81
CA PRO A 203 19.79 -25.69 -3.27
C PRO A 203 18.47 -25.85 -4.06
N VAL A 204 17.33 -26.01 -3.38
CA VAL A 204 15.98 -26.09 -3.95
C VAL A 204 15.15 -24.81 -3.70
N ASP A 205 15.60 -23.90 -2.83
CA ASP A 205 14.89 -22.68 -2.42
C ASP A 205 15.86 -21.47 -2.34
N ASP A 206 16.82 -21.37 -3.27
CA ASP A 206 17.48 -20.09 -3.54
C ASP A 206 16.50 -19.21 -4.36
N PRO A 207 15.92 -18.13 -3.79
CA PRO A 207 15.04 -17.23 -4.53
C PRO A 207 15.77 -16.44 -5.62
N PHE A 208 17.08 -16.63 -5.77
CA PHE A 208 17.93 -16.06 -6.81
C PHE A 208 18.60 -17.10 -7.72
N SER A 209 18.37 -18.41 -7.55
CA SER A 209 18.90 -19.43 -8.46
C SER A 209 17.84 -19.94 -9.44
N ALA A 210 18.21 -19.86 -10.72
CA ALA A 210 17.54 -20.41 -11.90
C ALA A 210 16.22 -19.73 -12.36
N GLY A 211 16.31 -18.45 -12.71
CA GLY A 211 15.67 -17.98 -13.94
C GLY A 211 16.68 -18.08 -15.08
N GLU A 212 16.41 -18.90 -16.10
CA GLU A 212 17.21 -18.90 -17.34
C GLU A 212 17.47 -17.46 -17.78
N ALA A 213 18.74 -17.15 -18.07
CA ALA A 213 19.11 -15.89 -18.65
C ALA A 213 18.32 -15.69 -19.96
N VAL A 214 17.31 -14.83 -19.92
CA VAL A 214 16.65 -14.36 -21.13
C VAL A 214 17.72 -13.62 -21.93
N PRO A 215 18.11 -14.08 -23.13
CA PRO A 215 19.16 -13.43 -23.88
C PRO A 215 18.72 -12.01 -24.20
N LEU A 216 19.61 -11.04 -23.92
CA LEU A 216 19.40 -9.65 -24.31
C LEU A 216 19.00 -9.62 -25.79
N ARG A 217 17.82 -9.06 -26.07
CA ARG A 217 17.35 -8.86 -27.44
C ARG A 217 18.32 -7.92 -28.15
N ASP A 218 18.92 -8.42 -29.23
CA ASP A 218 19.70 -7.62 -30.16
C ASP A 218 18.81 -6.49 -30.73
N PRO A 219 19.15 -5.21 -30.48
CA PRO A 219 18.35 -4.07 -30.94
C PRO A 219 18.35 -3.90 -32.47
N SER A 220 19.10 -4.71 -33.22
CA SER A 220 19.13 -4.65 -34.69
C SER A 220 18.05 -5.48 -35.41
N ARG A 221 17.22 -6.26 -34.71
CA ARG A 221 16.13 -7.05 -35.34
C ARG A 221 14.77 -6.35 -35.21
N SER A 222 14.46 -5.48 -36.15
CA SER A 222 13.10 -4.93 -36.35
C SER A 222 12.15 -6.01 -36.89
N GLY A 223 11.58 -6.81 -36.00
CA GLY A 223 10.45 -7.68 -36.32
C GLY A 223 9.14 -6.89 -36.22
N THR A 224 8.40 -6.81 -37.31
CA THR A 224 7.06 -6.21 -37.38
C THR A 224 6.11 -6.86 -36.38
N ARG A 225 5.45 -6.04 -35.56
CA ARG A 225 4.44 -6.47 -34.59
C ARG A 225 3.22 -7.02 -35.34
N PRO A 226 2.73 -8.25 -35.06
CA PRO A 226 1.49 -8.72 -35.66
C PRO A 226 0.32 -7.88 -35.15
N ALA A 227 -0.65 -7.62 -36.03
CA ALA A 227 -1.85 -6.87 -35.72
C ALA A 227 -2.67 -7.57 -34.60
N PRO A 228 -3.32 -6.82 -33.70
CA PRO A 228 -4.18 -7.41 -32.69
C PRO A 228 -5.33 -8.19 -33.35
N GLY A 229 -5.53 -9.42 -32.90
CA GLY A 229 -6.67 -10.24 -33.31
C GLY A 229 -8.01 -9.64 -32.84
N PRO A 230 -9.13 -10.06 -33.43
CA PRO A 230 -10.44 -9.50 -33.13
C PRO A 230 -10.83 -9.75 -31.66
N VAL A 231 -11.35 -8.69 -31.02
CA VAL A 231 -11.88 -8.72 -29.66
C VAL A 231 -13.14 -9.60 -29.65
N PRO A 232 -13.26 -10.59 -28.74
CA PRO A 232 -14.47 -11.39 -28.64
C PRO A 232 -15.67 -10.52 -28.20
N PRO A 233 -16.90 -10.82 -28.66
CA PRO A 233 -18.08 -10.06 -28.30
C PRO A 233 -18.35 -10.14 -26.79
N ARG A 234 -18.79 -9.02 -26.20
CA ARG A 234 -19.20 -8.95 -24.79
C ARG A 234 -20.34 -9.91 -24.51
N ASP A 235 -20.24 -10.61 -23.37
CA ASP A 235 -21.30 -11.45 -22.81
C ASP A 235 -22.36 -10.55 -22.14
N PRO A 236 -23.61 -10.52 -22.63
CA PRO A 236 -24.68 -9.71 -22.05
C PRO A 236 -25.23 -10.26 -20.72
N SER A 237 -24.74 -11.40 -20.23
CA SER A 237 -25.15 -11.96 -18.93
C SER A 237 -24.41 -11.37 -17.72
N LEU A 238 -23.48 -10.44 -17.94
CA LEU A 238 -22.72 -9.74 -16.88
C LEU A 238 -23.25 -8.33 -16.56
N ASP A 239 -24.36 -7.91 -17.18
CA ASP A 239 -25.09 -6.72 -16.77
C ASP A 239 -25.90 -7.07 -15.52
N VAL A 240 -25.33 -6.78 -14.35
CA VAL A 240 -26.02 -6.92 -13.07
C VAL A 240 -26.81 -5.63 -12.83
N ASP A 241 -28.13 -5.74 -12.94
CA ASP A 241 -29.10 -4.70 -12.63
C ASP A 241 -28.97 -4.18 -11.18
N ASP A 242 -29.23 -2.88 -11.03
CA ASP A 242 -29.44 -2.15 -9.79
C ASP A 242 -30.52 -2.83 -8.91
N ASP A 243 -30.11 -3.57 -7.88
CA ASP A 243 -31.00 -3.99 -6.80
C ASP A 243 -30.33 -3.86 -5.43
N LEU A 244 -30.21 -2.60 -4.97
CA LEU A 244 -29.89 -2.24 -3.58
C LEU A 244 -31.14 -2.05 -2.70
N ALA A 245 -32.26 -2.68 -3.05
CA ALA A 245 -33.51 -2.63 -2.28
C ALA A 245 -33.78 -3.96 -1.56
N GLY A 246 -32.97 -4.32 -0.55
CA GLY A 246 -33.19 -5.58 0.18
C GLY A 246 -32.55 -5.75 1.56
N LEU A 247 -31.78 -4.79 2.07
CA LEU A 247 -31.20 -4.90 3.41
C LEU A 247 -32.02 -4.11 4.44
N SER A 248 -33.09 -4.75 4.90
CA SER A 248 -33.81 -4.38 6.13
C SER A 248 -32.91 -4.60 7.34
N LEU A 249 -32.30 -3.54 7.88
CA LEU A 249 -31.73 -3.55 9.22
C LEU A 249 -32.85 -3.35 10.25
N GLY A 250 -33.54 -4.45 10.58
CA GLY A 250 -34.42 -4.53 11.74
C GLY A 250 -33.60 -4.87 12.98
N GLY A 251 -33.66 -4.01 14.01
CA GLY A 251 -33.06 -4.27 15.31
C GLY A 251 -32.79 -2.98 16.07
N GLY A 252 -33.78 -2.52 16.83
CA GLY A 252 -33.70 -1.31 17.64
C GLY A 252 -32.64 -1.40 18.74
N PHE A 253 -32.08 -0.23 19.07
CA PHE A 253 -31.44 0.03 20.34
C PHE A 253 -32.18 1.21 20.96
N ASP A 254 -33.04 0.88 21.93
CA ASP A 254 -33.47 1.81 22.97
C ASP A 254 -32.53 1.64 24.18
N ALA A 255 -32.35 2.77 24.88
CA ALA A 255 -31.56 3.04 26.10
C ALA A 255 -30.09 3.47 25.90
#